data_AF-A0A357Z8A1-F1
#
_entry.id   AF-A0A357Z8A1-F1
#
_cell.length_a   1.000
_cell.length_b   1.000
_cell.length_c   1.000
_cell.angle_alpha   90.00
_cell.angle_beta   90.00
_cell.angle_gamma   90.00
#
_symmetry.space_group_name_H-M   'P 1'
#
loop_
_entity.id
_entity.type
_entity.pdbx_description
1 polymer ?
#
loop_
_entity_poly.entity_id
_entity_poly.type
_entity_poly.pdbx_seq_one_letter_code
_entity_poly.pdbx_strand_id
1 'polypeptide(L)'
;MNYQLSTLDYIVFLVYFILILSYGYYIYKKRHTKEQDSKAFFLAEGSLTWWAIGASLIASNISAEQFIGMSGNGYFVGIAVSAYEWIAALGLVIIAVWF
;
A
#
# COMPACT_ATOMS: atom_id res chain seq x y z
N MET A 1 -13.87 -9.56 -30.52
CA MET A 1 -12.80 -8.74 -29.92
C MET A 1 -11.74 -9.68 -29.42
N ASN A 2 -10.48 -9.53 -29.86
CA ASN A 2 -9.37 -10.33 -29.34
C ASN A 2 -8.95 -9.73 -27.99
N TYR A 3 -9.36 -10.36 -26.89
CA TYR A 3 -8.98 -10.00 -25.52
C TYR A 3 -7.58 -10.55 -25.18
N GLN A 4 -6.61 -10.35 -26.06
CA GLN A 4 -5.24 -10.78 -25.83
C GLN A 4 -4.42 -9.60 -25.36
N LEU A 5 -3.76 -9.75 -24.22
CA LEU A 5 -2.82 -8.76 -23.72
C LEU A 5 -1.66 -8.63 -24.71
N SER A 6 -1.18 -7.40 -24.89
CA SER A 6 -0.02 -7.14 -25.73
C SER A 6 1.21 -7.78 -25.12
N THR A 7 2.17 -8.19 -25.95
CA THR A 7 3.49 -8.65 -25.48
C THR A 7 4.14 -7.61 -24.56
N LEU A 8 3.89 -6.32 -24.79
CA LEU A 8 4.39 -5.25 -23.92
C LEU A 8 3.78 -5.29 -22.51
N ASP A 9 2.49 -5.62 -22.38
CA ASP A 9 1.82 -5.70 -21.07
C ASP A 9 2.46 -6.80 -20.21
N TYR A 10 2.75 -7.94 -20.83
CA TYR A 10 3.46 -9.04 -20.17
C TYR A 10 4.87 -8.65 -19.75
N ILE A 11 5.62 -7.93 -20.61
CA ILE A 11 6.97 -7.45 -20.27
C ILE A 11 6.92 -6.52 -19.06
N VAL A 12 6.02 -5.54 -19.05
CA VAL A 12 5.86 -4.59 -17.93
C VAL A 12 5.52 -5.33 -16.64
N PHE A 13 4.58 -6.29 -16.71
CA PHE A 13 4.19 -7.11 -15.57
C PHE A 13 5.37 -7.91 -15.00
N LEU A 14 6.16 -8.55 -15.85
CA LEU A 14 7.29 -9.39 -15.44
C LEU A 14 8.43 -8.55 -14.85
N VAL A 15 8.73 -7.39 -15.45
CA VAL A 15 9.73 -6.44 -14.93
C VAL A 15 9.33 -5.91 -13.55
N TYR A 16 8.06 -5.52 -13.38
CA TYR A 16 7.54 -5.08 -12.08
C TYR A 16 7.73 -6.14 -10.99
N PHE A 17 7.42 -7.40 -11.31
CA PHE A 17 7.56 -8.51 -10.38
C PHE A 17 9.03 -8.77 -10.00
N ILE A 18 9.93 -8.77 -10.98
CA ILE A 18 11.37 -8.94 -10.76
C ILE A 18 11.93 -7.81 -9.89
N LEU A 19 11.54 -6.56 -10.13
CA LEU A 19 12.00 -5.41 -9.36
C LEU A 19 11.61 -5.53 -7.89
N ILE A 20 10.36 -5.88 -7.60
CA ILE A 20 9.89 -6.02 -6.21
C ILE A 20 10.58 -7.19 -5.51
N LEU A 21 10.67 -8.35 -6.16
CA LEU A 21 11.32 -9.52 -5.59
C LEU A 21 12.82 -9.29 -5.33
N SER A 22 13.52 -8.71 -6.30
CA SER A 22 14.94 -8.40 -6.17
C SER A 22 15.20 -7.36 -5.08
N TYR A 23 14.37 -6.32 -4.97
CA TYR A 23 14.47 -5.33 -3.91
C TYR A 23 14.20 -5.94 -2.51
N GLY A 24 13.15 -6.75 -2.39
CA GLY A 24 12.85 -7.48 -1.15
C GLY A 24 13.99 -8.40 -0.73
N TYR A 25 14.54 -9.18 -1.67
CA TYR A 25 15.69 -10.05 -1.42
C TYR A 25 16.95 -9.27 -1.05
N TYR A 26 17.21 -8.14 -1.70
CA TYR A 26 18.34 -7.27 -1.37
C TYR A 26 18.24 -6.71 0.05
N ILE A 27 17.06 -6.21 0.47
CA ILE A 27 16.85 -5.75 1.85
C ILE A 27 17.01 -6.90 2.84
N TYR A 28 16.42 -8.06 2.55
CA TYR A 28 16.55 -9.26 3.38
C TYR A 28 18.01 -9.62 3.61
N LYS A 29 18.82 -9.71 2.55
CA LYS A 29 20.25 -10.00 2.64
C LYS A 29 21.00 -8.92 3.42
N LYS A 30 20.74 -7.64 3.14
CA LYS A 30 21.36 -6.50 3.82
C LYS A 30 21.11 -6.50 5.34
N ARG A 31 19.90 -6.86 5.75
CA ARG A 31 19.51 -6.94 7.17
C ARG A 31 19.97 -8.25 7.84
N HIS A 32 20.15 -9.33 7.09
CA HIS A 32 20.79 -10.54 7.64
C HIS A 32 22.27 -10.34 8.00
N THR A 33 22.96 -9.42 7.32
CA THR A 33 24.40 -9.14 7.55
C THR A 33 24.64 -8.07 8.62
N LYS A 34 23.65 -7.23 8.93
CA LYS A 34 23.73 -6.15 9.94
C LYS A 34 22.74 -6.44 11.06
N GLU A 35 23.26 -6.93 12.18
CA GLU A 35 22.62 -7.13 13.50
C GLU A 35 21.12 -7.49 13.52
N GLN A 36 20.81 -8.67 14.05
CA GLN A 36 19.46 -9.12 14.36
C GLN A 36 18.85 -8.37 15.55
N ASP A 37 18.87 -7.04 15.53
CA ASP A 37 18.17 -6.25 16.52
C ASP A 37 16.70 -6.09 16.08
N SER A 38 15.83 -6.82 16.77
CA SER A 38 14.38 -6.71 16.56
C SER A 38 13.90 -5.27 16.84
N LYS A 39 14.59 -4.51 17.70
CA LYS A 39 14.27 -3.09 17.90
C LYS A 39 14.54 -2.27 16.64
N ALA A 40 15.62 -2.48 15.91
CA ALA A 40 15.86 -1.77 14.65
C ALA A 40 14.83 -2.11 13.56
N PHE A 41 14.27 -3.32 13.59
CA PHE A 41 13.21 -3.73 12.65
C PHE A 41 11.86 -3.07 12.97
N PHE A 42 11.48 -2.95 14.25
CA PHE A 42 10.18 -2.43 14.67
C PHE A 42 10.16 -0.94 15.03
N LEU A 43 11.23 -0.39 15.61
CA LEU A 43 11.26 1.03 16.02
C LEU A 43 11.65 1.98 14.88
N ALA A 44 12.29 1.50 13.80
CA ALA A 44 12.84 2.35 12.73
C ALA A 44 13.50 3.64 13.30
N GLU A 45 14.20 3.48 14.43
CA GLU A 45 14.85 4.54 15.22
C GLU A 45 13.98 5.77 15.57
N GLY A 46 12.64 5.68 15.55
CA GLY A 46 11.77 6.84 15.78
C GLY A 46 11.98 7.99 14.78
N SER A 47 12.67 7.72 13.66
CA SER A 47 13.13 8.72 12.69
C SER A 47 12.17 8.89 11.50
N LEU A 48 11.09 8.10 11.44
CA LEU A 48 10.11 8.23 10.37
C LEU A 48 9.38 9.56 10.49
N THR A 49 9.43 10.31 9.40
CA THR A 49 8.65 11.52 9.23
C THR A 49 7.15 11.21 9.29
N TRP A 50 6.37 12.15 9.84
CA TRP A 50 4.92 11.98 10.01
C TRP A 50 4.19 11.62 8.70
N TRP A 51 4.65 12.16 7.57
CA TRP A 51 4.08 11.86 6.25
C TRP A 51 4.40 10.43 5.77
N ALA A 52 5.57 9.88 6.13
CA ALA A 52 5.93 8.50 5.80
C ALA A 52 5.07 7.50 6.60
N ILE A 53 4.78 7.83 7.87
CA ILE A 53 3.85 7.06 8.71
C ILE A 53 2.44 7.09 8.11
N GLY A 54 1.93 8.29 7.78
CA GLY A 54 0.62 8.45 7.14
C GLY A 54 0.50 7.70 5.82
N ALA A 55 1.49 7.82 4.94
CA ALA A 55 1.53 7.10 3.67
C ALA A 55 1.54 5.57 3.86
N SER A 56 2.29 5.06 4.83
CA SER A 56 2.32 3.63 5.15
C SER A 56 0.99 3.11 5.67
N LEU A 57 0.28 3.89 6.50
CA LEU A 57 -1.04 3.53 7.01
C LEU A 57 -2.07 3.43 5.89
N ILE A 58 -2.11 4.41 4.99
CA ILE A 58 -3.00 4.37 3.82
C ILE A 58 -2.62 3.22 2.89
N ALA A 59 -1.33 3.06 2.57
CA ALA A 59 -0.87 1.97 1.70
C ALA A 59 -1.17 0.58 2.25
N SER A 60 -1.21 0.42 3.58
CA SER A 60 -1.55 -0.86 4.23
C SER A 60 -3.06 -1.14 4.22
N ASN A 61 -3.90 -0.11 4.06
CA ASN A 61 -5.35 -0.25 4.00
C ASN A 61 -5.86 -0.43 2.56
N ILE A 62 -5.16 0.09 1.56
CA ILE A 62 -5.55 -0.01 0.14
C ILE A 62 -5.19 -1.38 -0.42
N SER A 63 -6.20 -2.12 -0.87
CA SER A 63 -6.06 -3.45 -1.48
C SER A 63 -6.69 -3.52 -2.88
N ALA A 64 -6.50 -4.65 -3.56
CA ALA A 64 -7.14 -4.90 -4.85
C ALA A 64 -8.68 -4.89 -4.75
N GLU A 65 -9.23 -5.30 -3.60
CA GLU A 65 -10.67 -5.20 -3.31
C GLU A 65 -11.11 -3.74 -3.25
N GLN A 66 -10.35 -2.90 -2.56
CA GLN A 66 -10.64 -1.47 -2.49
C GLN A 66 -10.58 -0.82 -3.87
N PHE A 67 -9.64 -1.25 -4.74
CA PHE A 67 -9.50 -0.69 -6.08
C PHE A 67 -10.60 -1.14 -7.04
N ILE A 68 -10.84 -2.46 -7.17
CA ILE A 68 -11.79 -3.01 -8.15
C ILE A 68 -13.22 -2.99 -7.59
N GLY A 69 -13.42 -3.36 -6.33
CA GLY A 69 -14.72 -3.43 -5.67
C GLY A 69 -15.37 -2.05 -5.49
N MET A 70 -14.62 -1.05 -4.99
CA MET A 70 -15.17 0.30 -4.85
C MET A 70 -15.42 0.96 -6.21
N SER A 71 -14.61 0.67 -7.24
CA SER A 71 -14.89 1.13 -8.61
C SER A 71 -16.18 0.52 -9.16
N GLY A 72 -16.44 -0.77 -8.88
CA GLY A 72 -17.69 -1.44 -9.21
C GLY A 72 -18.89 -0.82 -8.50
N ASN A 73 -18.78 -0.58 -7.19
CA ASN A 73 -19.82 0.12 -6.43
C ASN A 73 -20.01 1.56 -6.93
N GLY A 74 -18.94 2.25 -7.32
CA GLY A 74 -19.01 3.57 -7.93
C GLY A 74 -19.76 3.58 -9.26
N TYR A 75 -19.73 2.50 -10.04
CA TYR A 75 -20.55 2.37 -11.25
C TYR A 75 -22.05 2.34 -10.94
N PHE A 76 -22.45 1.66 -9.86
CA PHE A 76 -23.87 1.52 -9.48
C PHE A 76 -24.42 2.70 -8.67
N VAL A 77 -23.65 3.18 -7.69
CA VAL A 77 -24.09 4.15 -6.67
C VAL A 77 -23.41 5.52 -6.82
N GLY A 78 -22.47 5.64 -7.75
CA GLY A 78 -21.75 6.89 -8.02
C GLY A 78 -20.86 7.32 -6.86
N ILE A 79 -20.74 8.64 -6.67
CA ILE A 79 -19.94 9.26 -5.61
C ILE A 79 -20.44 8.91 -4.20
N ALA A 80 -21.67 8.42 -4.05
CA ALA A 80 -22.21 8.07 -2.73
C ALA A 80 -21.35 7.01 -2.02
N VAL A 81 -20.64 6.15 -2.74
CA VAL A 81 -19.75 5.15 -2.13
C VAL A 81 -18.57 5.79 -1.38
N SER A 82 -18.11 6.98 -1.79
CA SER A 82 -16.99 7.67 -1.12
C SER A 82 -17.37 8.26 0.23
N ALA A 83 -18.67 8.36 0.56
CA ALA A 83 -19.11 8.82 1.86
C ALA A 83 -18.58 7.94 3.00
N TYR A 84 -18.43 6.63 2.78
CA TYR A 84 -17.82 5.70 3.74
C TYR A 84 -16.39 6.11 4.08
N GLU A 85 -15.57 6.37 3.07
CA GLU A 85 -14.17 6.79 3.24
C GLU A 85 -14.05 8.16 3.91
N TRP A 86 -14.93 9.12 3.58
CA TRP A 86 -14.88 10.45 4.17
C TRP A 86 -15.24 10.46 5.66
N ILE A 87 -16.24 9.68 6.05
CA ILE A 87 -16.62 9.53 7.45
C ILE A 87 -15.53 8.78 8.23
N ALA A 88 -14.94 7.75 7.64
CA ALA A 88 -13.81 7.03 8.23
C ALA A 88 -12.58 7.95 8.43
N ALA A 89 -12.25 8.78 7.44
CA ALA A 89 -11.17 9.75 7.54
C ALA A 89 -11.38 10.75 8.69
N LEU A 90 -12.62 11.27 8.85
CA LEU A 90 -12.98 12.11 9.99
C LEU A 90 -12.83 11.37 11.32
N GLY A 91 -13.28 10.12 11.40
CA GLY A 91 -13.13 9.29 12.59
C GLY A 91 -11.66 9.07 12.97
N LEU A 92 -10.79 8.80 11.98
CA LEU A 92 -9.35 8.65 12.20
C LEU A 92 -8.71 9.93 12.73
N VAL A 93 -9.10 11.11 12.23
CA VAL A 93 -8.61 12.39 12.73
C VAL A 93 -9.04 12.61 14.18
N ILE A 94 -10.29 12.30 14.53
CA ILE A 94 -10.78 12.41 15.92
C ILE A 94 -9.99 11.48 16.84
N ILE A 95 -9.81 10.21 16.44
CA ILE A 95 -9.05 9.26 17.25
C ILE A 95 -7.60 9.74 17.42
N ALA A 96 -6.93 10.16 16.35
CA ALA A 96 -5.53 10.58 16.40
C ALA A 96 -5.26 11.85 17.23
N VAL A 97 -6.27 12.71 17.42
CA VAL A 97 -6.14 13.96 18.21
C VAL A 97 -6.50 13.75 19.67
N TRP A 98 -7.48 12.87 19.97
CA TRP A 98 -8.08 12.76 21.30
C TRP A 98 -7.69 11.48 22.06
N PHE A 99 -7.05 10.50 21.42
CA PHE A 99 -6.53 9.27 22.01
C PHE A 99 -5.05 9.06 21.66
#